data_AF-A0A3B5QTQ3-F1
#
_entry.id   AF-A0A3B5QTQ3-F1
#
_cell.length_a   1.000
_cell.length_b   1.000
_cell.length_c   1.000
_cell.angle_alpha   90.00
_cell.angle_beta   90.00
_cell.angle_gamma   90.00
#
_symmetry.space_group_name_H-M   'P 1'
#
loop_
_entity.id
_entity.type
_entity.pdbx_description
1 polymer ?
#
loop_
_entity_poly.entity_id
_entity_poly.type
_entity_poly.pdbx_seq_one_letter_code
_entity_poly.pdbx_strand_id
1 'polypeptide(L)'
;MLPDSTSALLLLSVLLVHSSVLSCRIGTQSECDAAPFVPGHKMVGKGFDIVRLQIKRALVINVKTYLNPRETCILCSNPLQNHTYQKLPSSVVDWSASSQCSADIISSYHTTVSSLIKAYTSQDTNDWTRTATFSAHTVSPATIMSRMEILFFSLSSDRSWLLKKLSNFVLVSSFILSPTPPLSAEFKRQLDILPSHYNYSTRNEYRKLINTYGTHYFRLVELGGRLRRLISSRSCLSTLNGLTSSEVTKCTKQQIWKMKISHVPKSCMGVLLNQDSATNFSSGLHQHYSEVLGGDGWLGEFSISQNDSTAYMNWLRSLIEHPEVVSFSFRPLYQLVPNKLQQAEMKTAIEQYLKDTAVKKSLQEPDCEGSTPNLSSDCCPLYASRGNLSVTIVRGWNLYGDVIGKTDGYAKMFYGSISHQTQVIISDEPQWNAEFDLGKVDTSLALKIEVWDQDWKYHDLLIECMKYLSQGTHTFTCKSALGNVEINRIELLYSSEQGNYLGLFIKEIKSKGTVELASGRLGDCN
;
A
#
# COMPACT_ATOMS: atom_id res chain seq x y z
N MET A 1 -42.39 50.57 26.63
CA MET A 1 -41.05 50.27 26.11
C MET A 1 -41.13 48.89 25.48
N LEU A 2 -40.84 48.83 24.18
CA LEU A 2 -40.95 47.64 23.35
C LEU A 2 -40.05 46.51 23.89
N PRO A 3 -40.48 45.23 23.84
CA PRO A 3 -39.54 44.14 24.00
C PRO A 3 -38.66 44.04 22.74
N ASP A 4 -37.36 43.90 22.99
CA ASP A 4 -36.28 43.87 22.01
C ASP A 4 -36.55 42.96 20.81
N SER A 5 -36.55 43.56 19.62
CA SER A 5 -36.69 42.87 18.33
C SER A 5 -35.49 41.96 18.00
N THR A 6 -34.43 41.97 18.79
CA THR A 6 -33.23 41.14 18.61
C THR A 6 -33.40 39.71 19.15
N SER A 7 -34.20 39.52 20.22
CA SER A 7 -34.48 38.17 20.75
C SER A 7 -35.40 37.34 19.84
N ALA A 8 -36.32 37.99 19.12
CA ALA A 8 -37.17 37.31 18.13
C ALA A 8 -36.38 36.88 16.88
N LEU A 9 -35.38 37.65 16.46
CA LEU A 9 -34.49 37.32 15.33
C LEU A 9 -33.48 36.21 15.69
N LEU A 10 -33.05 36.12 16.95
CA LEU A 10 -32.23 35.01 17.45
C LEU A 10 -33.01 33.70 17.58
N LEU A 11 -34.29 33.76 17.98
CA LEU A 11 -35.16 32.57 18.00
C LEU A 11 -35.59 32.11 16.59
N LEU A 12 -35.72 33.02 15.62
CA LEU A 12 -35.93 32.64 14.21
C LEU A 12 -34.67 32.11 13.52
N SER A 13 -33.47 32.58 13.89
CA SER A 13 -32.21 32.05 13.34
C SER A 13 -31.83 30.67 13.91
N VAL A 14 -32.30 30.32 15.11
CA VAL A 14 -32.19 28.95 15.65
C VAL A 14 -33.20 27.98 15.02
N LEU A 15 -34.26 28.47 14.37
CA LEU A 15 -35.18 27.66 13.53
C LEU A 15 -34.74 27.54 12.05
N LEU A 16 -33.64 28.19 11.67
CA LEU A 16 -33.07 28.17 10.30
C LEU A 16 -31.90 27.21 10.13
N VAL A 17 -31.52 26.46 11.18
CA VAL A 17 -30.97 25.12 10.94
C VAL A 17 -32.17 24.24 10.61
N HIS A 18 -32.65 24.35 9.37
CA HIS A 18 -33.40 23.26 8.76
C HIS A 18 -32.48 22.06 8.84
N SER A 19 -32.59 21.28 9.93
CA SER A 19 -32.36 19.87 9.84
C SER A 19 -33.19 19.45 8.65
N SER A 20 -32.50 19.11 7.56
CA SER A 20 -33.08 18.36 6.46
C SER A 20 -33.46 17.00 7.01
N VAL A 21 -34.44 16.98 7.91
CA VAL A 21 -35.12 15.78 8.36
C VAL A 21 -35.70 15.24 7.07
N LEU A 22 -35.14 14.13 6.61
CA LEU A 22 -35.73 13.40 5.52
C LEU A 22 -37.20 13.20 5.85
N SER A 23 -38.06 13.82 5.05
CA SER A 23 -39.50 13.73 5.20
C SER A 23 -39.95 12.39 4.61
N CYS A 24 -39.63 11.31 5.32
CA CYS A 24 -40.17 10.00 5.03
C CYS A 24 -41.65 9.97 5.42
N ARG A 25 -42.48 9.42 4.54
CA ARG A 25 -43.92 9.25 4.75
C ARG A 25 -44.36 7.84 4.40
N ILE A 26 -45.55 7.49 4.87
CA ILE A 26 -46.22 6.26 4.45
C ILE A 26 -46.85 6.51 3.08
N GLY A 27 -46.51 5.67 2.10
CA GLY A 27 -47.10 5.66 0.77
C GLY A 27 -48.14 4.55 0.60
N THR A 28 -49.12 4.79 -0.26
CA THR A 28 -50.04 3.76 -0.76
C THR A 28 -49.31 2.78 -1.67
N GLN A 29 -49.87 1.58 -1.88
CA GLN A 29 -49.29 0.58 -2.79
C GLN A 29 -48.96 1.16 -4.17
N SER A 30 -49.87 1.93 -4.76
CA SER A 30 -49.66 2.54 -6.09
C SER A 30 -48.48 3.50 -6.14
N GLU A 31 -48.32 4.34 -5.10
CA GLU A 31 -47.17 5.25 -4.99
C GLU A 31 -45.87 4.48 -4.77
N CYS A 32 -45.92 3.41 -3.97
CA CYS A 32 -44.78 2.53 -3.70
C CYS A 32 -44.32 1.75 -4.94
N ASP A 33 -45.25 1.32 -5.78
CA ASP A 33 -44.94 0.59 -7.00
C ASP A 33 -44.28 1.53 -8.03
N ALA A 34 -44.78 2.77 -8.13
CA ALA A 34 -44.26 3.79 -9.02
C ALA A 34 -42.88 4.35 -8.60
N ALA A 35 -42.62 4.48 -7.30
CA ALA A 35 -41.37 5.05 -6.80
C ALA A 35 -40.17 4.10 -7.03
N PRO A 36 -38.99 4.58 -7.45
CA PRO A 36 -37.78 3.77 -7.50
C PRO A 36 -37.26 3.51 -6.07
N PHE A 37 -36.42 2.49 -5.91
CA PHE A 37 -35.68 2.31 -4.65
C PHE A 37 -34.60 3.38 -4.50
N VAL A 38 -34.28 3.72 -3.25
CA VAL A 38 -33.13 4.57 -2.96
C VAL A 38 -31.82 3.99 -3.55
N PRO A 39 -30.90 4.84 -4.05
CA PRO A 39 -29.62 4.41 -4.59
C PRO A 39 -28.84 3.53 -3.62
N GLY A 40 -28.22 2.46 -4.14
CA GLY A 40 -27.37 1.58 -3.33
C GLY A 40 -28.09 0.65 -2.33
N HIS A 41 -29.44 0.62 -2.27
CA HIS A 41 -30.19 -0.24 -1.33
C HIS A 41 -29.81 -1.73 -1.38
N LYS A 42 -29.26 -2.24 -2.49
CA LYS A 42 -28.81 -3.63 -2.59
C LYS A 42 -27.55 -3.92 -1.78
N MET A 43 -26.73 -2.90 -1.50
CA MET A 43 -25.45 -3.06 -0.79
C MET A 43 -25.66 -3.54 0.65
N VAL A 44 -26.68 -3.01 1.33
CA VAL A 44 -26.99 -3.36 2.73
C VAL A 44 -27.40 -4.82 2.89
N GLY A 45 -27.86 -5.45 1.81
CA GLY A 45 -28.27 -6.85 1.83
C GLY A 45 -27.16 -7.86 1.62
N LYS A 46 -25.97 -7.41 1.23
CA LYS A 46 -24.82 -8.28 0.95
C LYS A 46 -24.17 -8.75 2.25
N GLY A 47 -23.52 -9.90 2.17
CA GLY A 47 -22.66 -10.39 3.25
C GLY A 47 -21.22 -9.88 3.14
N PHE A 48 -20.42 -10.09 4.18
CA PHE A 48 -19.05 -9.61 4.29
C PHE A 48 -18.11 -10.69 4.81
N ASP A 49 -16.97 -10.87 4.16
CA ASP A 49 -15.88 -11.73 4.61
C ASP A 49 -14.81 -10.91 5.31
N ILE A 50 -14.73 -11.05 6.63
CA ILE A 50 -13.77 -10.28 7.43
C ILE A 50 -12.31 -10.60 7.12
N VAL A 51 -11.97 -11.85 6.77
CA VAL A 51 -10.56 -12.22 6.56
C VAL A 51 -10.06 -11.77 5.19
N ARG A 52 -10.97 -11.72 4.22
CA ARG A 52 -10.67 -11.28 2.85
C ARG A 52 -10.95 -9.79 2.62
N LEU A 53 -11.52 -9.11 3.62
CA LEU A 53 -12.13 -7.79 3.51
C LEU A 53 -12.96 -7.63 2.24
N GLN A 54 -13.86 -8.59 2.02
CA GLN A 54 -14.58 -8.68 0.77
C GLN A 54 -16.08 -8.65 0.99
N ILE A 55 -16.74 -7.68 0.38
CA ILE A 55 -18.20 -7.68 0.22
C ILE A 55 -18.56 -8.83 -0.72
N LYS A 56 -19.40 -9.76 -0.25
CA LYS A 56 -19.88 -10.87 -1.05
C LYS A 56 -20.96 -10.41 -2.02
N ARG A 57 -21.09 -11.13 -3.14
CA ARG A 57 -22.11 -10.85 -4.15
C ARG A 57 -23.51 -11.33 -3.73
N ALA A 58 -23.59 -12.37 -2.91
CA ALA A 58 -24.84 -12.96 -2.48
C ALA A 58 -25.56 -12.09 -1.44
N LEU A 59 -26.89 -12.02 -1.55
CA LEU A 59 -27.74 -11.32 -0.59
C LEU A 59 -28.06 -12.23 0.59
N VAL A 60 -27.71 -11.78 1.80
CA VAL A 60 -28.09 -12.38 3.07
C VAL A 60 -29.46 -11.84 3.51
N ILE A 61 -29.67 -10.52 3.38
CA ILE A 61 -30.89 -9.84 3.79
C ILE A 61 -31.82 -9.61 2.59
N ASN A 62 -33.12 -9.72 2.82
CA ASN A 62 -34.13 -9.36 1.85
C ASN A 62 -34.25 -7.84 1.73
N VAL A 63 -33.68 -7.31 0.66
CA VAL A 63 -33.74 -5.89 0.28
C VAL A 63 -34.72 -5.62 -0.87
N LYS A 64 -35.55 -6.61 -1.24
CA LYS A 64 -36.52 -6.51 -2.34
C LYS A 64 -37.93 -6.22 -1.85
N THR A 65 -38.32 -6.73 -0.69
CA THR A 65 -39.65 -6.46 -0.11
C THR A 65 -39.69 -5.02 0.41
N TYR A 66 -40.74 -4.28 0.05
CA TYR A 66 -40.98 -2.90 0.47
C TYR A 66 -42.38 -2.68 1.05
N LEU A 67 -43.37 -3.47 0.63
CA LEU A 67 -44.72 -3.45 1.19
C LEU A 67 -44.76 -4.17 2.55
N ASN A 68 -45.50 -3.60 3.48
CA ASN A 68 -45.88 -4.23 4.74
C ASN A 68 -47.20 -5.03 4.57
N PRO A 69 -47.67 -5.76 5.61
CA PRO A 69 -48.93 -6.53 5.54
C PRO A 69 -50.20 -5.69 5.30
N ARG A 70 -50.12 -4.36 5.40
CA ARG A 70 -51.20 -3.42 5.11
C ARG A 70 -51.08 -2.81 3.70
N GLU A 71 -50.25 -3.39 2.84
CA GLU A 71 -50.03 -2.92 1.46
C GLU A 71 -49.55 -1.46 1.38
N THR A 72 -48.78 -1.01 2.37
CA THR A 72 -48.15 0.32 2.39
C THR A 72 -46.63 0.20 2.51
N CYS A 73 -45.89 1.24 2.13
CA CYS A 73 -44.43 1.30 2.27
C CYS A 73 -43.95 2.65 2.82
N ILE A 74 -42.65 2.75 3.08
CA ILE A 74 -41.98 4.01 3.44
C ILE A 74 -41.39 4.64 2.18
N LEU A 75 -41.82 5.87 1.89
CA LEU A 75 -41.28 6.72 0.83
C LEU A 75 -40.52 7.88 1.46
N CYS A 76 -39.26 8.07 1.08
CA CYS A 76 -38.42 9.15 1.57
C CYS A 76 -38.07 10.11 0.45
N SER A 77 -38.14 11.41 0.73
CA SER A 77 -37.68 12.44 -0.21
C SER A 77 -36.16 12.46 -0.25
N ASN A 78 -35.58 12.36 -1.46
CA ASN A 78 -34.14 12.42 -1.65
C ASN A 78 -33.68 13.85 -2.04
N PRO A 79 -33.08 14.63 -1.12
CA PRO A 79 -32.62 15.99 -1.43
C PRO A 79 -31.51 16.02 -2.49
N LEU A 80 -30.77 14.94 -2.69
CA LEU A 80 -29.70 14.86 -3.69
C LEU A 80 -30.23 14.58 -5.12
N GLN A 81 -31.51 14.24 -5.26
CA GLN A 81 -32.16 13.96 -6.54
C GLN A 81 -33.48 14.74 -6.65
N ASN A 82 -33.40 16.08 -6.50
CA ASN A 82 -34.52 17.01 -6.65
C ASN A 82 -35.74 16.66 -5.78
N HIS A 83 -35.52 16.18 -4.55
CA HIS A 83 -36.57 15.81 -3.60
C HIS A 83 -37.51 14.68 -4.07
N THR A 84 -37.11 13.90 -5.09
CA THR A 84 -37.89 12.78 -5.60
C THR A 84 -38.17 11.76 -4.49
N TYR A 85 -39.41 11.28 -4.39
CA TYR A 85 -39.78 10.22 -3.45
C TYR A 85 -39.25 8.86 -3.90
N GLN A 86 -38.53 8.18 -3.01
CA GLN A 86 -37.91 6.89 -3.25
C GLN A 86 -38.29 5.91 -2.14
N LYS A 87 -38.51 4.65 -2.50
CA LYS A 87 -38.94 3.61 -1.54
C LYS A 87 -37.78 2.95 -0.82
N LEU A 88 -38.01 2.64 0.44
CA LEU A 88 -37.09 1.85 1.27
C LEU A 88 -37.49 0.38 1.29
N PRO A 89 -36.52 -0.54 1.30
CA PRO A 89 -36.79 -1.94 1.66
C PRO A 89 -37.29 -2.04 3.09
N SER A 90 -38.17 -2.99 3.38
CA SER A 90 -38.71 -3.22 4.73
C SER A 90 -37.66 -3.66 5.76
N SER A 91 -36.48 -4.08 5.29
CA SER A 91 -35.32 -4.37 6.14
C SER A 91 -34.64 -3.12 6.70
N VAL A 92 -34.89 -1.93 6.14
CA VAL A 92 -34.25 -0.66 6.52
C VAL A 92 -35.17 0.11 7.44
N VAL A 93 -34.66 0.53 8.60
CA VAL A 93 -35.42 1.29 9.60
C VAL A 93 -35.10 2.79 9.58
N ASP A 94 -33.92 3.14 9.10
CA ASP A 94 -33.50 4.53 8.94
C ASP A 94 -32.64 4.67 7.69
N TRP A 95 -32.90 5.73 6.96
CA TRP A 95 -32.16 6.11 5.77
C TRP A 95 -31.99 7.63 5.79
N SER A 96 -30.79 8.09 5.45
CA SER A 96 -30.52 9.50 5.27
C SER A 96 -29.67 9.73 4.03
N ALA A 97 -29.91 10.84 3.34
CA ALA A 97 -29.11 11.31 2.23
C ALA A 97 -28.53 12.68 2.59
N SER A 98 -27.22 12.81 2.50
CA SER A 98 -26.50 14.05 2.73
C SER A 98 -25.21 14.02 1.95
N SER A 99 -24.86 15.09 1.25
CA SER A 99 -23.55 15.25 0.61
C SER A 99 -22.56 15.86 1.62
N GLN A 100 -22.07 15.05 2.56
CA GLN A 100 -21.00 15.49 3.45
C GLN A 100 -19.65 15.15 2.80
N CYS A 101 -19.03 16.16 2.22
CA CYS A 101 -17.66 16.07 1.70
C CYS A 101 -16.71 16.43 2.83
N SER A 102 -15.88 15.48 3.29
CA SER A 102 -14.70 15.87 4.07
C SER A 102 -13.73 16.49 3.09
N ALA A 103 -13.34 17.75 3.26
CA ALA A 103 -12.27 18.35 2.46
C ALA A 103 -10.87 17.90 2.94
N ASP A 104 -10.80 17.20 4.08
CA ASP A 104 -9.54 16.87 4.74
C ASP A 104 -8.98 15.54 4.22
N ILE A 105 -7.68 15.52 3.91
CA ILE A 105 -6.96 14.25 3.76
C ILE A 105 -6.57 13.74 5.12
N ILE A 106 -7.08 12.58 5.47
CA ILE A 106 -6.57 11.84 6.62
C ILE A 106 -5.26 11.17 6.18
N SER A 107 -4.14 11.70 6.65
CA SER A 107 -2.80 11.14 6.38
C SER A 107 -2.25 10.42 7.60
N SER A 108 -1.67 9.23 7.42
CA SER A 108 -0.95 8.52 8.49
C SER A 108 0.31 7.85 7.96
N TYR A 109 1.30 7.71 8.84
CA TYR A 109 2.64 7.21 8.56
C TYR A 109 2.91 5.94 9.33
N HIS A 110 3.55 4.99 8.66
CA HIS A 110 3.74 3.64 9.17
C HIS A 110 5.10 3.11 8.73
N THR A 111 5.86 2.58 9.69
CA THR A 111 7.14 1.88 9.46
C THR A 111 6.94 0.37 9.36
N THR A 112 5.75 -0.13 9.72
CA THR A 112 5.42 -1.55 9.67
C THR A 112 4.16 -1.79 8.84
N VAL A 113 4.11 -2.92 8.14
CA VAL A 113 2.90 -3.36 7.42
C VAL A 113 1.74 -3.54 8.41
N SER A 114 2.01 -4.05 9.61
CA SER A 114 0.99 -4.27 10.65
C SER A 114 0.31 -2.97 11.10
N SER A 115 1.08 -1.89 11.33
CA SER A 115 0.51 -0.61 11.75
C SER A 115 -0.27 0.04 10.61
N LEU A 116 0.21 -0.08 9.37
CA LEU A 116 -0.48 0.41 8.18
C LEU A 116 -1.82 -0.30 7.99
N ILE A 117 -1.81 -1.62 8.11
CA ILE A 117 -3.00 -2.48 8.06
C ILE A 117 -4.05 -2.00 9.06
N LYS A 118 -3.65 -1.78 10.31
CA LYS A 118 -4.56 -1.30 11.36
C LYS A 118 -5.17 0.07 11.01
N ALA A 119 -4.36 0.99 10.50
CA ALA A 119 -4.84 2.31 10.06
C ALA A 119 -5.67 2.25 8.77
N TYR A 120 -5.41 1.25 7.91
CA TYR A 120 -6.19 1.00 6.70
C TYR A 120 -7.62 0.63 7.08
N THR A 121 -7.76 -0.39 7.93
CA THR A 121 -9.03 -1.02 8.28
C THR A 121 -9.85 -0.22 9.28
N SER A 122 -9.22 0.50 10.21
CA SER A 122 -9.95 1.29 11.22
C SER A 122 -10.81 2.42 10.64
N GLN A 123 -10.57 2.84 9.40
CA GLN A 123 -11.41 3.83 8.71
C GLN A 123 -12.65 3.23 8.05
N ASP A 124 -12.66 1.91 7.86
CA ASP A 124 -13.80 1.23 7.24
C ASP A 124 -14.86 0.94 8.30
N THR A 125 -14.44 0.67 9.54
CA THR A 125 -15.33 0.39 10.68
C THR A 125 -14.58 0.35 12.01
N ASN A 126 -15.28 0.74 13.08
CA ASN A 126 -14.80 0.64 14.46
C ASN A 126 -15.07 -0.73 15.10
N ASP A 127 -15.81 -1.62 14.43
CA ASP A 127 -16.22 -2.91 15.00
C ASP A 127 -15.11 -3.97 15.01
N TRP A 128 -13.96 -3.71 14.38
CA TRP A 128 -12.84 -4.66 14.36
C TRP A 128 -12.35 -5.07 15.75
N THR A 129 -12.38 -4.15 16.72
CA THR A 129 -12.01 -4.44 18.12
C THR A 129 -13.04 -5.31 18.82
N ARG A 130 -14.34 -5.17 18.48
CA ARG A 130 -15.41 -6.01 19.04
C ARG A 130 -15.34 -7.43 18.49
N THR A 131 -14.91 -7.62 17.24
CA THR A 131 -14.65 -8.97 16.70
C THR A 131 -13.39 -9.59 17.29
N ALA A 132 -12.35 -8.79 17.54
CA ALA A 132 -11.12 -9.24 18.18
C ALA A 132 -11.34 -9.70 19.64
N THR A 133 -12.30 -9.13 20.38
CA THR A 133 -12.67 -9.61 21.72
C THR A 133 -13.39 -10.95 21.72
N PHE A 134 -14.13 -11.31 20.65
CA PHE A 134 -14.67 -12.68 20.50
C PHE A 134 -13.56 -13.73 20.30
N SER A 135 -12.36 -13.31 19.91
CA SER A 135 -11.19 -14.16 19.63
C SER A 135 -9.96 -13.81 20.47
N ALA A 136 -10.14 -13.19 21.64
CA ALA A 136 -9.09 -12.54 22.44
C ALA A 136 -7.91 -13.46 22.86
N HIS A 137 -8.04 -14.77 22.70
CA HIS A 137 -6.98 -15.73 23.00
C HIS A 137 -6.24 -16.30 21.79
N THR A 138 -6.63 -15.99 20.54
CA THR A 138 -6.06 -16.71 19.37
C THR A 138 -5.83 -15.90 18.10
N VAL A 139 -6.40 -14.70 17.94
CA VAL A 139 -6.36 -13.97 16.67
C VAL A 139 -5.97 -12.52 16.94
N SER A 140 -4.71 -12.15 16.66
CA SER A 140 -4.27 -10.76 16.71
C SER A 140 -5.01 -9.92 15.66
N PRO A 141 -5.12 -8.58 15.81
CA PRO A 141 -5.65 -7.71 14.76
C PRO A 141 -4.93 -7.84 13.39
N ALA A 142 -3.70 -8.36 13.38
CA ALA A 142 -2.91 -8.62 12.17
C ALA A 142 -3.43 -9.83 11.36
N THR A 143 -4.14 -10.74 12.02
CA THR A 143 -4.62 -12.00 11.43
C THR A 143 -5.74 -11.80 10.39
N ILE A 144 -6.34 -10.60 10.35
CA ILE A 144 -7.58 -10.30 9.66
C ILE A 144 -7.40 -10.09 8.14
N MET A 145 -6.18 -10.10 7.58
CA MET A 145 -6.05 -9.47 6.25
C MET A 145 -4.98 -10.01 5.30
N SER A 146 -5.16 -11.25 4.82
CA SER A 146 -4.21 -11.88 3.89
C SER A 146 -4.07 -11.18 2.52
N ARG A 147 -5.11 -10.48 2.02
CA ARG A 147 -5.03 -9.78 0.72
C ARG A 147 -4.30 -8.44 0.79
N MET A 148 -4.54 -7.67 1.84
CA MET A 148 -3.82 -6.40 2.00
C MET A 148 -2.39 -6.65 2.41
N GLU A 149 -2.10 -7.69 3.20
CA GLU A 149 -0.72 -8.12 3.42
C GLU A 149 -0.01 -8.40 2.09
N ILE A 150 -0.59 -9.18 1.17
CA ILE A 150 0.04 -9.42 -0.14
C ILE A 150 0.25 -8.13 -0.95
N LEU A 151 -0.74 -7.23 -0.99
CA LEU A 151 -0.60 -5.92 -1.65
C LEU A 151 0.51 -5.09 -0.98
N PHE A 152 0.53 -5.02 0.35
CA PHE A 152 1.51 -4.25 1.12
C PHE A 152 2.91 -4.85 1.06
N PHE A 153 3.04 -6.18 1.09
CA PHE A 153 4.30 -6.89 0.88
C PHE A 153 4.82 -6.67 -0.54
N SER A 154 3.94 -6.68 -1.55
CA SER A 154 4.34 -6.36 -2.93
C SER A 154 4.80 -4.91 -3.09
N LEU A 155 4.27 -3.99 -2.28
CA LEU A 155 4.71 -2.59 -2.21
C LEU A 155 5.95 -2.40 -1.33
N SER A 156 6.35 -3.40 -0.53
CA SER A 156 7.46 -3.32 0.44
C SER A 156 8.56 -4.33 0.12
N SER A 157 8.92 -4.48 -1.16
CA SER A 157 9.88 -5.49 -1.63
C SER A 157 11.26 -5.40 -0.97
N ASP A 158 11.57 -4.29 -0.28
CA ASP A 158 12.78 -4.12 0.52
C ASP A 158 12.44 -3.72 1.96
N ARG A 159 13.39 -3.93 2.87
CA ARG A 159 13.17 -3.80 4.32
C ARG A 159 13.14 -2.35 4.83
N SER A 160 13.24 -1.36 3.94
CA SER A 160 13.41 0.05 4.27
C SER A 160 12.37 0.91 3.55
N TRP A 161 11.08 0.77 3.89
CA TRP A 161 10.02 1.56 3.27
C TRP A 161 9.21 2.36 4.28
N LEU A 162 8.96 3.63 3.93
CA LEU A 162 7.99 4.48 4.63
C LEU A 162 6.65 4.32 3.94
N LEU A 163 5.67 3.81 4.69
CA LEU A 163 4.33 3.61 4.20
C LEU A 163 3.45 4.78 4.63
N LYS A 164 2.79 5.37 3.65
CA LYS A 164 1.87 6.48 3.87
C LYS A 164 0.51 6.14 3.31
N LYS A 165 -0.50 6.34 4.15
CA LYS A 165 -1.90 6.33 3.74
C LYS A 165 -2.39 7.77 3.60
N LEU A 166 -3.02 8.07 2.48
CA LEU A 166 -3.83 9.27 2.25
C LEU A 166 -5.26 8.78 1.99
N SER A 167 -6.26 9.36 2.66
CA SER A 167 -7.65 9.01 2.41
C SER A 167 -8.54 10.24 2.43
N ASN A 168 -9.45 10.29 1.47
CA ASN A 168 -10.57 11.22 1.42
C ASN A 168 -11.86 10.45 1.18
N PHE A 169 -12.96 10.89 1.77
CA PHE A 169 -14.26 10.28 1.52
C PHE A 169 -15.36 11.34 1.46
N VAL A 170 -16.38 11.00 0.68
CA VAL A 170 -17.61 11.75 0.54
C VAL A 170 -18.73 10.82 0.94
N LEU A 171 -19.48 11.21 1.96
CA LEU A 171 -20.70 10.52 2.33
C LEU A 171 -21.84 11.05 1.46
N VAL A 172 -22.67 10.14 0.95
CA VAL A 172 -23.84 10.43 0.12
C VAL A 172 -25.11 9.97 0.84
N SER A 173 -25.09 8.76 1.40
CA SER A 173 -26.24 8.23 2.14
C SER A 173 -25.83 7.25 3.23
N SER A 174 -26.70 7.09 4.23
CA SER A 174 -26.53 6.13 5.31
C SER A 174 -27.78 5.27 5.46
N PHE A 175 -27.58 4.00 5.79
CA PHE A 175 -28.63 3.00 5.99
C PHE A 175 -28.43 2.32 7.33
N ILE A 176 -29.51 2.21 8.10
CA ILE A 176 -29.56 1.38 9.31
C ILE A 176 -30.58 0.27 9.09
N LEU A 177 -30.12 -0.98 9.26
CA LEU A 177 -30.98 -2.15 9.13
C LEU A 177 -31.83 -2.36 10.39
N SER A 178 -32.94 -3.08 10.25
CA SER A 178 -33.72 -3.58 11.39
C SER A 178 -32.88 -4.51 12.28
N PRO A 179 -33.09 -4.56 13.61
CA PRO A 179 -32.43 -5.52 14.50
C PRO A 179 -32.70 -6.98 14.11
N THR A 180 -33.86 -7.24 13.53
CA THR A 180 -34.31 -8.56 13.05
C THR A 180 -34.69 -8.48 11.57
N PRO A 181 -33.70 -8.24 10.68
CA PRO A 181 -33.99 -8.01 9.28
C PRO A 181 -34.45 -9.32 8.62
N PRO A 182 -35.45 -9.27 7.70
CA PRO A 182 -35.91 -10.46 7.01
C PRO A 182 -34.81 -11.03 6.12
N LEU A 183 -34.58 -12.34 6.18
CA LEU A 183 -33.55 -13.00 5.36
C LEU A 183 -33.99 -13.12 3.90
N SER A 184 -33.02 -13.10 2.99
CA SER A 184 -33.26 -13.39 1.58
C SER A 184 -33.77 -14.83 1.40
N ALA A 185 -34.65 -15.05 0.41
CA ALA A 185 -35.20 -16.38 0.14
C ALA A 185 -34.10 -17.41 -0.15
N GLU A 186 -33.05 -16.98 -0.88
CA GLU A 186 -31.93 -17.85 -1.21
C GLU A 186 -31.11 -18.23 0.03
N PHE A 187 -30.83 -17.28 0.93
CA PHE A 187 -30.09 -17.60 2.15
C PHE A 187 -30.88 -18.53 3.07
N LYS A 188 -32.20 -18.33 3.21
CA LYS A 188 -33.07 -19.25 3.97
C LYS A 188 -32.97 -20.68 3.42
N ARG A 189 -33.10 -20.85 2.10
CA ARG A 189 -32.99 -22.16 1.45
C ARG A 189 -31.64 -22.82 1.72
N GLN A 190 -30.54 -22.05 1.71
CA GLN A 190 -29.21 -22.59 2.02
C GLN A 190 -29.07 -23.01 3.49
N LEU A 191 -29.74 -22.32 4.43
CA LEU A 191 -29.79 -22.75 5.83
C LEU A 191 -30.61 -24.03 6.01
N ASP A 192 -31.73 -24.18 5.29
CA ASP A 192 -32.60 -25.35 5.39
C ASP A 192 -31.89 -26.64 4.95
N ILE A 193 -30.98 -26.56 3.97
CA ILE A 193 -30.20 -27.71 3.48
C ILE A 193 -28.87 -27.92 4.21
N LEU A 194 -28.46 -26.97 5.05
CA LEU A 194 -27.17 -27.04 5.74
C LEU A 194 -27.25 -28.10 6.85
N PRO A 195 -26.23 -28.98 6.99
CA PRO A 195 -26.23 -30.01 8.03
C PRO A 195 -26.47 -29.43 9.43
N SER A 196 -27.19 -30.16 10.28
CA SER A 196 -27.58 -29.71 11.61
C SER A 196 -26.43 -29.54 12.60
N HIS A 197 -25.25 -30.09 12.28
CA HIS A 197 -24.05 -30.10 13.12
C HIS A 197 -22.79 -29.81 12.30
N TYR A 198 -21.81 -29.16 12.92
CA TYR A 198 -20.50 -28.87 12.36
C TYR A 198 -19.45 -29.84 12.91
N ASN A 199 -18.88 -30.66 12.03
CA ASN A 199 -17.78 -31.57 12.34
C ASN A 199 -16.83 -31.71 11.14
N TYR A 200 -15.88 -32.64 11.21
CA TYR A 200 -14.92 -32.86 10.12
C TYR A 200 -15.61 -33.19 8.77
N SER A 201 -16.67 -34.01 8.79
CA SER A 201 -17.39 -34.44 7.58
C SER A 201 -18.26 -33.33 6.97
N THR A 202 -18.86 -32.46 7.79
CA THR A 202 -19.75 -31.37 7.34
C THR A 202 -19.02 -30.03 7.14
N ARG A 203 -17.70 -30.01 7.34
CA ARG A 203 -16.88 -28.79 7.28
C ARG A 203 -16.98 -28.07 5.93
N ASN A 204 -17.05 -28.83 4.84
CA ASN A 204 -17.02 -28.28 3.49
C ASN A 204 -18.32 -27.54 3.13
N GLU A 205 -19.46 -28.03 3.60
CA GLU A 205 -20.79 -27.44 3.43
C GLU A 205 -20.85 -26.08 4.12
N TYR A 206 -20.42 -26.03 5.38
CA TYR A 206 -20.32 -24.77 6.13
C TYR A 206 -19.31 -23.81 5.47
N ARG A 207 -18.16 -24.31 5.01
CA ARG A 207 -17.16 -23.50 4.31
C ARG A 207 -17.72 -22.91 3.01
N LYS A 208 -18.51 -23.68 2.25
CA LYS A 208 -19.16 -23.21 1.01
C LYS A 208 -20.14 -22.08 1.30
N LEU A 209 -20.93 -22.19 2.36
CA LEU A 209 -21.84 -21.13 2.80
C LEU A 209 -21.06 -19.87 3.21
N ILE A 210 -20.01 -20.00 4.04
CA ILE A 210 -19.15 -18.87 4.44
C ILE A 210 -18.46 -18.22 3.22
N ASN A 211 -17.99 -19.00 2.26
CA ASN A 211 -17.36 -18.46 1.05
C ASN A 211 -18.37 -17.68 0.18
N THR A 212 -19.64 -18.06 0.19
CA THR A 212 -20.71 -17.46 -0.61
C THR A 212 -21.31 -16.21 0.05
N TYR A 213 -21.61 -16.30 1.35
CA TYR A 213 -22.33 -15.27 2.12
C TYR A 213 -21.43 -14.49 3.09
N GLY A 214 -20.19 -14.93 3.30
CA GLY A 214 -19.26 -14.28 4.22
C GLY A 214 -19.42 -14.76 5.65
N THR A 215 -18.77 -14.03 6.56
CA THR A 215 -18.78 -14.30 8.00
C THR A 215 -19.68 -13.31 8.76
N HIS A 216 -20.01 -12.18 8.14
CA HIS A 216 -20.77 -11.10 8.73
C HIS A 216 -21.84 -10.56 7.77
N TYR A 217 -22.82 -9.85 8.32
CA TYR A 217 -23.77 -9.05 7.56
C TYR A 217 -23.73 -7.59 8.05
N PHE A 218 -24.14 -6.65 7.20
CA PHE A 218 -24.15 -5.25 7.57
C PHE A 218 -25.23 -4.94 8.61
N ARG A 219 -24.95 -3.97 9.49
CA ARG A 219 -25.90 -3.39 10.45
C ARG A 219 -26.15 -1.92 10.12
N LEU A 220 -25.09 -1.20 9.81
CA LEU A 220 -25.10 0.16 9.31
C LEU A 220 -24.19 0.21 8.07
N VAL A 221 -24.61 0.94 7.05
CA VAL A 221 -23.84 1.14 5.83
C VAL A 221 -23.87 2.61 5.46
N GLU A 222 -22.69 3.19 5.29
CA GLU A 222 -22.47 4.51 4.76
C GLU A 222 -21.95 4.38 3.33
N LEU A 223 -22.71 4.93 2.39
CA LEU A 223 -22.42 4.91 0.97
C LEU A 223 -21.93 6.28 0.49
N GLY A 224 -21.02 6.25 -0.47
CA GLY A 224 -20.56 7.42 -1.18
C GLY A 224 -19.32 7.14 -2.00
N GLY A 225 -18.34 8.03 -1.92
CA GLY A 225 -17.08 7.91 -2.65
C GLY A 225 -15.89 7.90 -1.72
N ARG A 226 -14.85 7.14 -2.07
CA ARG A 226 -13.58 7.19 -1.35
C ARG A 226 -12.40 7.13 -2.30
N LEU A 227 -11.44 8.00 -2.05
CA LEU A 227 -10.08 7.86 -2.55
C LEU A 227 -9.19 7.41 -1.41
N ARG A 228 -8.37 6.40 -1.67
CA ARG A 228 -7.31 5.99 -0.77
C ARG A 228 -6.03 5.75 -1.57
N ARG A 229 -4.95 6.43 -1.19
CA ARG A 229 -3.63 6.23 -1.81
C ARG A 229 -2.65 5.71 -0.78
N LEU A 230 -1.97 4.64 -1.16
CA LEU A 230 -0.90 4.01 -0.42
C LEU A 230 0.39 4.35 -1.14
N ILE A 231 1.29 5.06 -0.46
CA ILE A 231 2.59 5.42 -0.99
C ILE A 231 3.61 4.65 -0.19
N SER A 232 4.46 3.93 -0.90
CA SER A 232 5.58 3.20 -0.35
C SER A 232 6.84 3.93 -0.83
N SER A 233 7.59 4.52 0.10
CA SER A 233 8.81 5.27 -0.23
C SER A 233 10.05 4.51 0.20
N ARG A 234 11.08 4.44 -0.65
CA ARG A 234 12.35 3.75 -0.36
C ARG A 234 13.19 4.61 0.59
N SER A 235 13.21 4.28 1.87
CA SER A 235 13.83 5.13 2.91
C SER A 235 15.34 5.24 2.75
N CYS A 236 16.04 4.16 2.38
CA CYS A 236 17.49 4.23 2.16
C CYS A 236 17.85 5.03 0.91
N LEU A 237 17.14 4.81 -0.20
CA LEU A 237 17.35 5.63 -1.40
C LEU A 237 17.00 7.11 -1.17
N SER A 238 15.98 7.38 -0.35
CA SER A 238 15.65 8.75 0.08
C SER A 238 16.78 9.36 0.91
N THR A 239 17.35 8.60 1.84
CA THR A 239 18.51 9.02 2.65
C THR A 239 19.71 9.35 1.77
N LEU A 240 19.98 8.53 0.74
CA LEU A 240 21.04 8.77 -0.25
C LEU A 240 20.82 10.05 -1.06
N ASN A 241 19.57 10.44 -1.27
CA ASN A 241 19.18 11.71 -1.89
C ASN A 241 19.16 12.89 -0.90
N GLY A 242 19.68 12.70 0.32
CA GLY A 242 19.72 13.72 1.36
C GLY A 242 18.35 14.02 1.99
N LEU A 243 17.39 13.12 1.85
CA LEU A 243 16.03 13.30 2.36
C LEU A 243 15.82 12.47 3.63
N THR A 244 15.24 13.11 4.64
CA THR A 244 14.77 12.42 5.85
C THR A 244 13.38 11.79 5.63
N SER A 245 13.06 10.79 6.46
CA SER A 245 11.75 10.17 6.50
C SER A 245 10.59 11.17 6.69
N SER A 246 10.85 12.26 7.43
CA SER A 246 9.91 13.36 7.66
C SER A 246 9.72 14.26 6.43
N GLU A 247 10.78 14.50 5.65
CA GLU A 247 10.72 15.31 4.43
C GLU A 247 9.95 14.60 3.31
N VAL A 248 10.24 13.31 3.08
CA VAL A 248 9.47 12.49 2.12
C VAL A 248 7.99 12.49 2.48
N THR A 249 7.72 12.34 3.77
CA THR A 249 6.40 12.43 4.40
C THR A 249 5.72 13.78 4.15
N LYS A 250 6.42 14.90 4.34
CA LYS A 250 5.88 16.24 4.12
C LYS A 250 5.59 16.50 2.64
N CYS A 251 6.50 16.10 1.75
CA CYS A 251 6.39 16.33 0.32
C CYS A 251 5.26 15.51 -0.32
N THR A 252 5.12 14.24 0.06
CA THR A 252 4.02 13.38 -0.44
C THR A 252 2.64 13.81 0.08
N LYS A 253 2.55 14.68 1.09
CA LYS A 253 1.28 15.23 1.60
C LYS A 253 0.67 16.20 0.59
N GLN A 254 1.52 16.86 -0.18
CA GLN A 254 1.17 17.86 -1.20
C GLN A 254 0.86 17.23 -2.57
N GLN A 255 0.99 15.91 -2.72
CA GLN A 255 0.71 15.20 -3.99
C GLN A 255 -0.77 15.18 -4.38
N ILE A 256 -1.68 15.50 -3.46
CA ILE A 256 -3.11 15.37 -3.69
C ILE A 256 -3.77 16.72 -3.35
N TRP A 257 -4.17 17.42 -4.42
CA TRP A 257 -4.98 18.65 -4.54
C TRP A 257 -4.30 19.95 -4.93
N LYS A 258 -4.87 20.53 -6.01
CA LYS A 258 -4.96 21.96 -6.40
C LYS A 258 -3.70 22.83 -6.36
N MET A 259 -2.55 22.31 -5.96
CA MET A 259 -1.30 23.05 -6.01
C MET A 259 -0.74 22.94 -7.42
N LYS A 260 -0.84 24.04 -8.17
CA LYS A 260 0.07 24.28 -9.29
C LYS A 260 1.49 23.99 -8.78
N ILE A 261 2.31 23.27 -9.57
CA ILE A 261 3.72 22.99 -9.30
C ILE A 261 4.46 24.20 -8.72
N SER A 262 4.11 25.41 -9.17
CA SER A 262 4.65 26.68 -8.70
C SER A 262 4.56 26.95 -7.19
N HIS A 263 3.62 26.31 -6.46
CA HIS A 263 3.44 26.49 -5.02
C HIS A 263 4.12 25.39 -4.19
N VAL A 264 4.67 24.37 -4.83
CA VAL A 264 5.42 23.31 -4.15
C VAL A 264 6.83 23.84 -3.81
N PRO A 265 7.32 23.65 -2.57
CA PRO A 265 8.71 23.94 -2.25
C PRO A 265 9.66 23.20 -3.19
N LYS A 266 10.68 23.88 -3.73
CA LYS A 266 11.67 23.26 -4.63
C LYS A 266 12.30 21.99 -4.05
N SER A 267 12.49 21.94 -2.72
CA SER A 267 12.98 20.77 -1.99
C SER A 267 12.11 19.52 -2.14
N CYS A 268 10.81 19.67 -2.44
CA CYS A 268 9.89 18.56 -2.62
C CYS A 268 9.79 18.06 -4.07
N MET A 269 10.33 18.80 -5.05
CA MET A 269 10.15 18.48 -6.46
C MET A 269 10.75 17.13 -6.86
N GLY A 270 11.93 16.77 -6.35
CA GLY A 270 12.54 15.45 -6.60
C GLY A 270 11.68 14.30 -6.09
N VAL A 271 11.11 14.44 -4.90
CA VAL A 271 10.18 13.46 -4.32
C VAL A 271 8.88 13.38 -5.12
N LEU A 272 8.30 14.52 -5.51
CA LEU A 272 7.06 14.55 -6.29
C LEU A 272 7.25 13.87 -7.66
N LEU A 273 8.31 14.22 -8.38
CA LEU A 273 8.62 13.68 -9.71
C LEU A 273 9.18 12.25 -9.67
N ASN A 274 9.34 11.67 -8.48
CA ASN A 274 9.90 10.34 -8.29
C ASN A 274 11.34 10.20 -8.84
N GLN A 275 12.14 11.26 -8.74
CA GLN A 275 13.48 11.34 -9.32
C GLN A 275 14.55 10.99 -8.30
N ASP A 276 15.43 10.06 -8.65
CA ASP A 276 16.67 9.79 -7.94
C ASP A 276 17.81 10.56 -8.59
N SER A 277 18.37 11.51 -7.83
CA SER A 277 19.52 12.33 -8.22
C SER A 277 20.85 11.81 -7.70
N ALA A 278 20.83 10.85 -6.76
CA ALA A 278 22.03 10.37 -6.07
C ALA A 278 22.62 9.11 -6.73
N THR A 279 21.78 8.19 -7.25
CA THR A 279 22.25 6.89 -7.77
C THR A 279 21.90 6.61 -9.23
N ASN A 280 21.17 7.52 -9.90
CA ASN A 280 20.60 7.31 -11.25
C ASN A 280 19.76 6.03 -11.37
N PHE A 281 19.17 5.57 -10.26
CA PHE A 281 18.35 4.38 -10.22
C PHE A 281 17.01 4.64 -10.90
N SER A 282 16.75 3.93 -11.99
CA SER A 282 15.61 4.19 -12.89
C SER A 282 14.23 3.96 -12.25
N SER A 283 14.17 3.30 -11.10
CA SER A 283 12.91 2.88 -10.46
C SER A 283 12.31 3.93 -9.50
N GLY A 284 12.97 5.08 -9.31
CA GLY A 284 12.46 6.21 -8.51
C GLY A 284 12.52 6.05 -6.99
N LEU A 285 12.10 7.08 -6.27
CA LEU A 285 12.12 7.19 -4.80
C LEU A 285 10.92 6.52 -4.10
N HIS A 286 9.77 6.39 -4.77
CA HIS A 286 8.55 5.81 -4.23
C HIS A 286 7.71 5.12 -5.30
N GLN A 287 6.80 4.26 -4.82
CA GLN A 287 5.73 3.64 -5.59
C GLN A 287 4.41 3.93 -4.90
N HIS A 288 3.31 3.89 -5.65
CA HIS A 288 2.00 4.11 -5.07
C HIS A 288 0.95 3.19 -5.66
N TYR A 289 -0.07 2.93 -4.84
CA TYR A 289 -1.30 2.27 -5.22
C TYR A 289 -2.48 3.17 -4.85
N SER A 290 -3.35 3.47 -5.80
CA SER A 290 -4.58 4.22 -5.59
C SER A 290 -5.79 3.27 -5.65
N GLU A 291 -6.67 3.39 -4.67
CA GLU A 291 -8.00 2.78 -4.62
C GLU A 291 -9.03 3.90 -4.73
N VAL A 292 -9.97 3.76 -5.66
CA VAL A 292 -11.14 4.62 -5.79
C VAL A 292 -12.38 3.74 -5.65
N LEU A 293 -13.27 4.10 -4.72
CA LEU A 293 -14.55 3.44 -4.49
C LEU A 293 -15.70 4.39 -4.80
N GLY A 294 -16.75 3.85 -5.40
CA GLY A 294 -17.91 4.62 -5.85
C GLY A 294 -17.58 5.54 -7.02
N GLY A 295 -18.63 6.06 -7.66
CA GLY A 295 -18.53 6.98 -8.79
C GLY A 295 -17.95 6.35 -10.04
N ASP A 296 -17.90 7.13 -11.12
CA ASP A 296 -17.50 6.69 -12.45
C ASP A 296 -16.41 7.59 -13.04
N GLY A 297 -15.65 7.01 -13.96
CA GLY A 297 -14.83 7.78 -14.90
C GLY A 297 -13.55 8.37 -14.34
N TRP A 298 -13.12 7.98 -13.13
CA TRP A 298 -11.84 8.42 -12.56
C TRP A 298 -11.06 7.28 -11.93
N LEU A 299 -9.81 7.11 -12.37
CA LEU A 299 -8.93 6.02 -11.95
C LEU A 299 -8.13 6.35 -10.67
N GLY A 300 -8.33 7.53 -10.06
CA GLY A 300 -7.54 7.96 -8.90
C GLY A 300 -6.11 8.34 -9.27
N GLU A 301 -5.87 8.59 -10.56
CA GLU A 301 -4.64 9.18 -11.05
C GLU A 301 -4.65 10.69 -10.82
N PHE A 302 -3.50 11.18 -10.38
CA PHE A 302 -3.24 12.60 -10.18
C PHE A 302 -1.95 12.92 -10.92
N SER A 303 -2.07 13.72 -11.96
CA SER A 303 -0.93 14.32 -12.65
C SER A 303 -0.44 15.52 -11.85
N ILE A 304 0.87 15.56 -11.62
CA ILE A 304 1.53 16.73 -11.02
C ILE A 304 1.53 17.89 -12.04
N SER A 305 1.49 17.57 -13.34
CA SER A 305 1.54 18.53 -14.45
C SER A 305 0.17 18.95 -15.00
N GLN A 306 -0.88 18.15 -14.81
CA GLN A 306 -2.21 18.43 -15.36
C GLN A 306 -3.20 18.75 -14.24
N ASN A 307 -4.13 19.65 -14.55
CA ASN A 307 -5.22 19.96 -13.64
C ASN A 307 -6.31 18.89 -13.79
N ASP A 308 -6.15 17.77 -13.08
CA ASP A 308 -7.14 16.67 -13.04
C ASP A 308 -8.44 17.05 -12.29
N SER A 309 -8.68 18.34 -12.08
CA SER A 309 -9.89 18.83 -11.42
C SER A 309 -11.16 18.40 -12.15
N THR A 310 -11.14 18.26 -13.49
CA THR A 310 -12.35 17.88 -14.23
C THR A 310 -12.74 16.42 -14.01
N ALA A 311 -11.78 15.49 -14.08
CA ALA A 311 -12.05 14.06 -13.86
C ALA A 311 -12.52 13.79 -12.42
N TYR A 312 -11.84 14.39 -11.44
CA TYR A 312 -12.25 14.32 -10.03
C TYR A 312 -13.64 14.91 -9.79
N MET A 313 -13.96 16.07 -10.38
CA MET A 313 -15.29 16.67 -10.23
C MET A 313 -16.38 15.86 -10.93
N ASN A 314 -16.08 15.20 -12.05
CA ASN A 314 -17.01 14.27 -12.69
C ASN A 314 -17.27 13.05 -11.81
N TRP A 315 -16.22 12.47 -11.22
CA TRP A 315 -16.33 11.39 -10.25
C TRP A 315 -17.19 11.79 -9.05
N LEU A 316 -16.91 12.94 -8.42
CA LEU A 316 -17.71 13.46 -7.31
C LEU A 316 -19.20 13.56 -7.64
N ARG A 317 -19.53 14.08 -8.83
CA ARG A 317 -20.93 14.23 -9.28
C ARG A 317 -21.62 12.89 -9.50
N SER A 318 -20.90 11.88 -9.99
CA SER A 318 -21.46 10.54 -10.22
C SER A 318 -21.77 9.75 -8.93
N LEU A 319 -21.24 10.19 -7.78
CA LEU A 319 -21.44 9.49 -6.49
C LEU A 319 -22.90 9.42 -6.06
N ILE A 320 -23.77 10.32 -6.54
CA ILE A 320 -25.20 10.30 -6.20
C ILE A 320 -25.87 9.04 -6.79
N GLU A 321 -25.52 8.69 -8.03
CA GLU A 321 -26.11 7.55 -8.76
C GLU A 321 -25.35 6.24 -8.51
N HIS A 322 -24.02 6.33 -8.37
CA HIS A 322 -23.13 5.18 -8.22
C HIS A 322 -22.36 5.20 -6.90
N PRO A 323 -23.03 5.32 -5.72
CA PRO A 323 -22.32 5.30 -4.46
C PRO A 323 -21.89 3.87 -4.11
N GLU A 324 -20.74 3.75 -3.44
CA GLU A 324 -20.23 2.47 -2.94
C GLU A 324 -20.05 2.52 -1.40
N VAL A 325 -19.88 1.36 -0.78
CA VAL A 325 -19.71 1.23 0.67
C VAL A 325 -18.37 1.86 1.06
N VAL A 326 -18.43 3.01 1.74
CA VAL A 326 -17.25 3.68 2.28
C VAL A 326 -17.07 3.32 3.75
N SER A 327 -18.12 3.31 4.55
CA SER A 327 -18.02 3.01 5.97
C SER A 327 -19.16 2.09 6.39
N PHE A 328 -18.95 1.27 7.41
CA PHE A 328 -19.93 0.28 7.80
C PHE A 328 -19.79 -0.16 9.26
N SER A 329 -20.86 -0.78 9.75
CA SER A 329 -20.88 -1.60 10.95
C SER A 329 -21.46 -2.96 10.58
N PHE A 330 -20.99 -4.03 11.20
CA PHE A 330 -21.44 -5.37 10.88
C PHE A 330 -21.80 -6.16 12.13
N ARG A 331 -22.47 -7.29 11.92
CA ARG A 331 -22.78 -8.29 12.94
C ARG A 331 -22.45 -9.69 12.41
N PRO A 332 -22.09 -10.64 13.29
CA PRO A 332 -21.78 -12.00 12.86
C PRO A 332 -22.96 -12.66 12.15
N LEU A 333 -22.69 -13.34 11.03
CA LEU A 333 -23.72 -13.96 10.19
C LEU A 333 -24.55 -15.00 10.95
N TYR A 334 -23.94 -15.74 11.88
CA TYR A 334 -24.63 -16.77 12.66
C TYR A 334 -25.81 -16.21 13.49
N GLN A 335 -25.82 -14.91 13.82
CA GLN A 335 -26.92 -14.29 14.58
C GLN A 335 -28.24 -14.30 13.81
N LEU A 336 -28.18 -14.38 12.48
CA LEU A 336 -29.33 -14.46 11.61
C LEU A 336 -29.92 -15.88 11.49
N VAL A 337 -29.22 -16.91 11.94
CA VAL A 337 -29.69 -18.30 11.86
C VAL A 337 -30.83 -18.50 12.86
N PRO A 338 -32.06 -18.83 12.40
CA PRO A 338 -33.22 -18.92 13.29
C PRO A 338 -33.14 -20.09 14.27
N ASN A 339 -32.65 -21.25 13.82
CA ASN A 339 -32.53 -22.44 14.64
C ASN A 339 -31.34 -22.31 15.61
N LYS A 340 -31.59 -22.47 16.92
CA LYS A 340 -30.58 -22.26 17.97
C LYS A 340 -29.43 -23.25 17.97
N LEU A 341 -29.68 -24.51 17.61
CA LEU A 341 -28.63 -25.51 17.49
C LEU A 341 -27.75 -25.18 16.28
N GLN A 342 -28.35 -25.02 15.10
CA GLN A 342 -27.62 -24.68 13.88
C GLN A 342 -26.89 -23.32 13.99
N GLN A 343 -27.42 -22.38 14.77
CA GLN A 343 -26.77 -21.11 15.09
C GLN A 343 -25.45 -21.31 15.85
N ALA A 344 -25.42 -22.21 16.84
CA ALA A 344 -24.19 -22.54 17.58
C ALA A 344 -23.16 -23.22 16.67
N GLU A 345 -23.61 -24.11 15.80
CA GLU A 345 -22.75 -24.82 14.84
C GLU A 345 -22.16 -23.88 13.79
N MET A 346 -22.97 -22.96 13.26
CA MET A 346 -22.52 -21.89 12.36
C MET A 346 -21.50 -20.98 13.03
N LYS A 347 -21.70 -20.64 14.32
CA LYS A 347 -20.73 -19.87 15.10
C LYS A 347 -19.38 -20.61 15.16
N THR A 348 -19.39 -21.88 15.54
CA THR A 348 -18.16 -22.71 15.60
C THR A 348 -17.46 -22.80 14.24
N ALA A 349 -18.22 -22.98 13.16
CA ALA A 349 -17.68 -23.04 11.81
C ALA A 349 -17.00 -21.73 11.37
N ILE A 350 -17.61 -20.58 11.69
CA ILE A 350 -17.04 -19.26 11.42
C ILE A 350 -15.78 -19.06 12.27
N GLU A 351 -15.80 -19.38 13.56
CA GLU A 351 -14.62 -19.26 14.42
C GLU A 351 -13.46 -20.13 13.92
N GLN A 352 -13.74 -21.35 13.46
CA GLN A 352 -12.73 -22.22 12.86
C GLN A 352 -12.21 -21.66 11.53
N TYR A 353 -13.08 -21.10 10.67
CA TYR A 353 -12.66 -20.41 9.43
C TYR A 353 -11.64 -19.30 9.71
N LEU A 354 -11.91 -18.47 10.72
CA LEU A 354 -11.03 -17.37 11.10
C LEU A 354 -9.66 -17.88 11.58
N LYS A 355 -9.65 -18.96 12.37
CA LYS A 355 -8.42 -19.62 12.83
C LYS A 355 -7.62 -20.24 11.70
N ASP A 356 -8.28 -20.92 10.77
CA ASP A 356 -7.61 -21.62 9.66
C ASP A 356 -6.98 -20.64 8.66
N THR A 357 -7.55 -19.45 8.52
CA THR A 357 -7.13 -18.44 7.54
C THR A 357 -6.19 -17.40 8.15
N ALA A 358 -5.78 -17.62 9.40
CA ALA A 358 -4.92 -16.73 10.16
C ALA A 358 -3.50 -16.69 9.59
N VAL A 359 -3.03 -15.51 9.18
CA VAL A 359 -1.60 -15.31 8.86
C VAL A 359 -0.81 -15.21 10.15
N LYS A 360 0.22 -16.05 10.30
CA LYS A 360 1.12 -16.01 11.44
C LYS A 360 1.96 -14.74 11.37
N LYS A 361 1.98 -13.97 12.47
CA LYS A 361 2.86 -12.82 12.66
C LYS A 361 4.29 -13.23 12.32
N SER A 362 4.87 -12.66 11.27
CA SER A 362 6.32 -12.71 11.05
C SER A 362 6.96 -11.89 12.16
N LEU A 363 7.49 -12.58 13.17
CA LEU A 363 8.28 -11.99 14.25
C LEU A 363 9.74 -12.04 13.84
N GLN A 364 10.25 -10.93 13.34
CA GLN A 364 11.58 -10.41 13.68
C GLN A 364 11.74 -9.05 13.00
N GLU A 365 11.66 -8.00 13.81
CA GLU A 365 12.27 -6.73 13.45
C GLU A 365 13.79 -6.91 13.66
N PRO A 366 14.63 -6.54 12.69
CA PRO A 366 16.06 -6.52 12.93
C PRO A 366 16.38 -5.37 13.89
N ASP A 367 17.02 -5.72 15.00
CA ASP A 367 17.74 -4.75 15.81
C ASP A 367 19.07 -4.50 15.09
N CYS A 368 19.42 -3.23 14.87
CA CYS A 368 20.72 -2.89 14.29
C CYS A 368 21.74 -3.03 15.41
N GLU A 369 22.28 -4.24 15.57
CA GLU A 369 23.34 -4.50 16.54
C GLU A 369 24.54 -3.59 16.26
N GLY A 370 24.70 -2.56 17.10
CA GLY A 370 25.95 -1.84 17.29
C GLY A 370 26.10 -0.49 16.58
N SER A 371 26.96 0.34 17.17
CA SER A 371 27.39 1.66 16.71
C SER A 371 28.24 1.58 15.43
N THR A 372 27.66 1.15 14.31
CA THR A 372 28.38 1.19 13.03
C THR A 372 28.44 2.63 12.51
N PRO A 373 29.62 3.24 12.36
CA PRO A 373 29.71 4.59 11.80
C PRO A 373 29.22 4.60 10.35
N ASN A 374 28.55 5.69 9.95
CA ASN A 374 28.01 5.97 8.59
C ASN A 374 26.64 5.35 8.23
N LEU A 375 25.84 4.95 9.22
CA LEU A 375 24.42 4.67 9.03
C LEU A 375 23.54 5.79 9.61
N SER A 376 22.37 6.01 9.02
CA SER A 376 21.30 6.83 9.61
C SER A 376 20.62 6.08 10.76
N SER A 377 19.74 6.77 11.50
CA SER A 377 18.88 6.16 12.54
C SER A 377 18.01 5.01 12.04
N ASP A 378 17.77 4.96 10.73
CA ASP A 378 16.94 3.95 10.06
C ASP A 378 17.82 2.86 9.40
N CYS A 379 19.09 2.76 9.82
CA CYS A 379 20.10 1.81 9.35
C CYS A 379 20.41 1.89 7.85
N CYS A 380 20.24 3.06 7.25
CA CYS A 380 20.53 3.31 5.85
C CYS A 380 21.93 3.92 5.65
N PRO A 381 22.66 3.54 4.59
CA PRO A 381 23.92 4.22 4.24
C PRO A 381 23.70 5.72 4.03
N LEU A 382 24.60 6.55 4.57
CA LEU A 382 24.52 8.02 4.41
C LEU A 382 25.05 8.52 3.05
N TYR A 383 25.82 7.69 2.32
CA TYR A 383 26.47 8.09 1.07
C TYR A 383 26.39 6.97 0.02
N ALA A 384 26.08 7.35 -1.22
CA ALA A 384 25.83 6.42 -2.33
C ALA A 384 27.10 5.70 -2.80
N SER A 385 28.26 6.32 -2.59
CA SER A 385 29.53 5.88 -3.14
C SER A 385 30.28 4.86 -2.27
N ARG A 386 29.62 4.00 -1.48
CA ARG A 386 30.33 3.06 -0.59
C ARG A 386 30.05 1.59 -0.90
N GLY A 387 31.12 0.80 -0.98
CA GLY A 387 31.06 -0.65 -1.20
C GLY A 387 32.14 -1.38 -0.42
N ASN A 388 31.95 -2.68 -0.18
CA ASN A 388 33.03 -3.54 0.29
C ASN A 388 33.93 -3.87 -0.91
N LEU A 389 35.25 -3.80 -0.78
CA LEU A 389 36.20 -4.08 -1.87
C LEU A 389 37.26 -5.10 -1.44
N SER A 390 37.30 -6.23 -2.14
CA SER A 390 38.47 -7.13 -2.15
C SER A 390 39.14 -7.06 -3.51
N VAL A 391 40.48 -7.06 -3.56
CA VAL A 391 41.28 -7.03 -4.79
C VAL A 391 42.29 -8.17 -4.74
N THR A 392 42.32 -9.03 -5.78
CA THR A 392 43.37 -10.05 -5.91
C THR A 392 44.30 -9.74 -7.08
N ILE A 393 45.59 -9.53 -6.79
CA ILE A 393 46.64 -9.45 -7.81
C ILE A 393 47.14 -10.87 -8.07
N VAL A 394 46.83 -11.40 -9.25
CA VAL A 394 47.08 -12.82 -9.55
C VAL A 394 48.52 -13.03 -9.99
N ARG A 395 48.90 -12.43 -11.11
CA ARG A 395 50.17 -12.71 -11.78
C ARG A 395 50.62 -11.61 -12.72
N GLY A 396 51.91 -11.59 -12.99
CA GLY A 396 52.53 -10.88 -14.10
C GLY A 396 53.03 -11.85 -15.16
N TRP A 397 53.15 -11.40 -16.40
CA TRP A 397 53.80 -12.15 -17.48
C TRP A 397 54.46 -11.23 -18.48
N ASN A 398 55.49 -11.77 -19.15
CA ASN A 398 56.41 -11.02 -20.01
C ASN A 398 56.96 -9.76 -19.32
N LEU A 399 57.26 -9.83 -18.01
CA LEU A 399 57.88 -8.70 -17.31
C LEU A 399 59.33 -8.54 -17.78
N TYR A 400 59.74 -7.30 -18.04
CA TYR A 400 61.10 -6.97 -18.46
C TYR A 400 61.57 -5.72 -17.73
N GLY A 401 62.24 -5.90 -16.60
CA GLY A 401 62.93 -4.82 -15.89
C GLY A 401 64.46 -4.93 -15.98
N ASP A 402 65.01 -6.12 -15.72
CA ASP A 402 66.44 -6.36 -15.82
C ASP A 402 66.97 -6.64 -17.23
N VAL A 403 68.12 -6.03 -17.57
CA VAL A 403 68.86 -6.31 -18.82
C VAL A 403 69.64 -7.63 -18.74
N ILE A 404 70.04 -8.04 -17.52
CA ILE A 404 70.77 -9.28 -17.26
C ILE A 404 70.17 -9.93 -16.02
N GLY A 405 69.45 -11.03 -16.20
CA GLY A 405 68.81 -11.75 -15.09
C GLY A 405 67.33 -11.98 -15.36
N LYS A 406 66.59 -12.30 -14.29
CA LYS A 406 65.13 -12.33 -14.29
C LYS A 406 64.66 -11.18 -13.42
N THR A 407 63.56 -10.55 -13.81
CA THR A 407 62.93 -9.44 -13.10
C THR A 407 62.63 -9.80 -11.63
N ASP A 408 62.98 -8.92 -10.69
CA ASP A 408 62.62 -8.98 -9.27
C ASP A 408 61.26 -8.31 -9.02
N GLY A 409 60.22 -8.88 -9.63
CA GLY A 409 58.90 -8.25 -9.75
C GLY A 409 58.07 -8.23 -8.44
N TYR A 410 57.51 -7.07 -8.12
CA TYR A 410 56.45 -6.92 -7.11
C TYR A 410 55.39 -5.89 -7.54
N ALA A 411 54.16 -6.05 -7.05
CA ALA A 411 53.06 -5.15 -7.35
C ALA A 411 52.66 -4.30 -6.13
N LYS A 412 52.30 -3.05 -6.38
CA LYS A 412 51.68 -2.12 -5.43
C LYS A 412 50.28 -1.79 -5.91
N MET A 413 49.32 -1.82 -4.99
CA MET A 413 47.97 -1.31 -5.24
C MET A 413 47.71 -0.08 -4.39
N PHE A 414 46.99 0.88 -4.96
CA PHE A 414 46.55 2.09 -4.27
C PHE A 414 45.06 2.30 -4.50
N TYR A 415 44.34 2.63 -3.43
CA TYR A 415 42.93 2.99 -3.46
C TYR A 415 42.69 4.14 -2.49
N GLY A 416 42.67 5.38 -3.00
CA GLY A 416 42.67 6.58 -2.17
C GLY A 416 43.95 6.68 -1.33
N SER A 417 43.80 6.70 -0.01
CA SER A 417 44.91 6.69 0.95
C SER A 417 45.40 5.28 1.34
N ILE A 418 44.70 4.22 0.91
CA ILE A 418 45.06 2.84 1.23
C ILE A 418 46.07 2.34 0.19
N SER A 419 47.14 1.69 0.65
CA SER A 419 48.11 1.04 -0.24
C SER A 419 48.58 -0.29 0.31
N HIS A 420 48.77 -1.27 -0.57
CA HIS A 420 49.30 -2.58 -0.24
C HIS A 420 50.34 -3.02 -1.27
N GLN A 421 51.25 -3.89 -0.84
CA GLN A 421 52.33 -4.41 -1.67
C GLN A 421 52.35 -5.94 -1.61
N THR A 422 52.64 -6.58 -2.73
CA THR A 422 52.91 -8.03 -2.79
C THR A 422 54.33 -8.35 -2.32
N GLN A 423 54.60 -9.63 -2.12
CA GLN A 423 55.97 -10.13 -2.05
C GLN A 423 56.71 -9.95 -3.38
N VAL A 424 58.04 -9.83 -3.29
CA VAL A 424 58.95 -9.79 -4.44
C VAL A 424 59.19 -11.22 -4.92
N ILE A 425 59.07 -11.45 -6.23
CA ILE A 425 59.30 -12.76 -6.85
C ILE A 425 60.27 -12.58 -8.02
N ILE A 426 61.38 -13.31 -7.98
CA ILE A 426 62.41 -13.33 -9.03
C ILE A 426 61.91 -14.19 -10.20
N SER A 427 61.20 -13.58 -11.15
CA SER A 427 60.63 -14.23 -12.33
C SER A 427 60.07 -13.19 -13.30
N ASP A 428 60.21 -13.45 -14.61
CA ASP A 428 59.51 -12.68 -15.65
C ASP A 428 58.01 -13.06 -15.75
N GLU A 429 57.63 -14.13 -15.04
CA GLU A 429 56.29 -14.74 -14.96
C GLU A 429 55.83 -14.93 -13.49
N PRO A 430 55.82 -13.89 -12.65
CA PRO A 430 55.55 -14.05 -11.21
C PRO A 430 54.08 -14.37 -10.94
N GLN A 431 53.83 -15.29 -10.00
CA GLN A 431 52.50 -15.64 -9.50
C GLN A 431 52.39 -15.19 -8.04
N TRP A 432 51.68 -14.10 -7.78
CA TRP A 432 51.53 -13.56 -6.42
C TRP A 432 50.31 -14.12 -5.70
N ASN A 433 49.18 -14.24 -6.39
CA ASN A 433 47.88 -14.62 -5.81
C ASN A 433 47.58 -13.87 -4.49
N ALA A 434 47.91 -12.58 -4.45
CA ALA A 434 47.81 -11.77 -3.26
C ALA A 434 46.42 -11.14 -3.18
N GLU A 435 45.64 -11.52 -2.17
CA GLU A 435 44.32 -10.97 -1.89
C GLU A 435 44.40 -9.88 -0.82
N PHE A 436 43.82 -8.71 -1.12
CA PHE A 436 43.73 -7.57 -0.23
C PHE A 436 42.26 -7.23 0.02
N ASP A 437 41.76 -7.54 1.21
CA ASP A 437 40.44 -7.08 1.67
C ASP A 437 40.56 -5.66 2.23
N LEU A 438 40.04 -4.69 1.49
CA LEU A 438 40.06 -3.27 1.85
C LEU A 438 38.86 -2.88 2.71
N GLY A 439 37.91 -3.80 2.92
CA GLY A 439 36.68 -3.51 3.62
C GLY A 439 35.85 -2.44 2.90
N LYS A 440 35.22 -1.55 3.68
CA LYS A 440 34.32 -0.50 3.16
C LYS A 440 35.11 0.68 2.59
N VAL A 441 35.03 0.90 1.29
CA VAL A 441 35.75 1.96 0.55
C VAL A 441 34.81 2.90 -0.20
N ASP A 442 35.34 4.06 -0.63
CA ASP A 442 34.65 5.00 -1.53
C ASP A 442 34.81 4.56 -3.00
N THR A 443 33.73 4.04 -3.58
CA THR A 443 33.65 3.54 -4.97
C THR A 443 33.86 4.61 -6.05
N SER A 444 33.86 5.90 -5.71
CA SER A 444 34.17 6.97 -6.68
C SER A 444 35.67 7.06 -6.99
N LEU A 445 36.52 6.41 -6.20
CA LEU A 445 37.96 6.41 -6.38
C LEU A 445 38.41 5.37 -7.42
N ALA A 446 39.51 5.68 -8.10
CA ALA A 446 40.15 4.75 -9.04
C ALA A 446 41.12 3.81 -8.31
N LEU A 447 41.09 2.53 -8.68
CA LEU A 447 42.11 1.57 -8.30
C LEU A 447 43.34 1.79 -9.17
N LYS A 448 44.47 2.11 -8.55
CA LYS A 448 45.77 2.23 -9.22
C LYS A 448 46.60 0.99 -8.92
N ILE A 449 47.16 0.38 -9.95
CA ILE A 449 48.11 -0.73 -9.85
C ILE A 449 49.43 -0.30 -10.47
N GLU A 450 50.51 -0.58 -9.75
CA GLU A 450 51.87 -0.41 -10.21
C GLU A 450 52.62 -1.75 -10.08
N VAL A 451 53.43 -2.11 -11.07
CA VAL A 451 54.36 -3.25 -11.00
C VAL A 451 55.76 -2.70 -11.13
N TRP A 452 56.62 -3.09 -10.21
CA TRP A 452 57.97 -2.58 -10.07
C TRP A 452 58.98 -3.73 -10.11
N ASP A 453 60.16 -3.43 -10.64
CA ASP A 453 61.37 -4.24 -10.48
C ASP A 453 62.19 -3.74 -9.29
N GLN A 454 62.66 -4.63 -8.43
CA GLN A 454 63.40 -4.26 -7.23
C GLN A 454 64.90 -4.25 -7.48
N ASP A 455 65.49 -3.07 -7.39
CA ASP A 455 66.90 -2.84 -7.72
C ASP A 455 67.69 -2.24 -6.55
N TRP A 456 69.03 -2.40 -6.53
CA TRP A 456 69.85 -1.97 -5.39
C TRP A 456 69.89 -0.46 -5.13
N LYS A 457 69.53 0.37 -6.13
CA LYS A 457 69.59 1.84 -6.07
C LYS A 457 68.28 2.53 -6.45
N TYR A 458 67.64 2.13 -7.53
CA TYR A 458 66.38 2.71 -8.01
C TYR A 458 65.50 1.59 -8.55
N HIS A 459 64.31 1.43 -7.99
CA HIS A 459 63.37 0.42 -8.45
C HIS A 459 62.71 0.93 -9.74
N ASP A 460 62.59 0.08 -10.76
CA ASP A 460 62.05 0.48 -12.06
C ASP A 460 60.54 0.20 -12.15
N LEU A 461 59.76 1.19 -12.58
CA LEU A 461 58.31 1.04 -12.78
C LEU A 461 58.05 0.39 -14.15
N LEU A 462 57.53 -0.84 -14.14
CA LEU A 462 57.28 -1.63 -15.35
C LEU A 462 55.87 -1.40 -15.91
N ILE A 463 54.88 -1.32 -15.03
CA ILE A 463 53.46 -1.20 -15.39
C ILE A 463 52.79 -0.20 -14.45
N GLU A 464 52.02 0.72 -15.01
CA GLU A 464 51.11 1.60 -14.26
C GLU A 464 49.74 1.60 -14.95
N CYS A 465 48.68 1.40 -14.18
CA CYS A 465 47.32 1.54 -14.70
C CYS A 465 46.34 2.02 -13.63
N MET A 466 45.28 2.68 -14.08
CA MET A 466 44.17 3.11 -13.25
C MET A 466 42.85 2.56 -13.78
N LYS A 467 41.98 2.10 -12.89
CA LYS A 467 40.68 1.55 -13.24
C LYS A 467 39.60 2.07 -12.29
N TYR A 468 38.55 2.65 -12.86
CA TYR A 468 37.30 2.91 -12.13
C TYR A 468 36.53 1.60 -12.00
N LEU A 469 36.06 1.34 -10.79
CA LEU A 469 35.42 0.09 -10.42
C LEU A 469 33.90 0.15 -10.64
N SER A 470 33.30 -0.99 -10.97
CA SER A 470 31.84 -1.16 -11.11
C SER A 470 31.36 -2.32 -10.24
N GLN A 471 30.08 -2.33 -9.86
CA GLN A 471 29.49 -3.37 -9.02
C GLN A 471 29.67 -4.78 -9.61
N GLY A 472 29.88 -5.77 -8.74
CA GLY A 472 30.03 -7.18 -9.10
C GLY A 472 31.49 -7.63 -9.18
N THR A 473 31.71 -8.87 -9.61
CA THR A 473 33.05 -9.47 -9.73
C THR A 473 33.63 -9.18 -11.10
N HIS A 474 34.70 -8.39 -11.15
CA HIS A 474 35.38 -8.02 -12.40
C HIS A 474 36.81 -8.53 -12.44
N THR A 475 37.24 -8.88 -13.65
CA THR A 475 38.63 -9.24 -13.96
C THR A 475 39.14 -8.32 -15.05
N PHE A 476 40.38 -7.86 -14.92
CA PHE A 476 41.01 -7.03 -15.94
C PHE A 476 42.53 -7.22 -15.96
N THR A 477 43.11 -6.86 -17.09
CA THR A 477 44.55 -6.93 -17.32
C THR A 477 45.07 -5.54 -17.62
N CYS A 478 46.17 -5.16 -16.95
CA CYS A 478 46.94 -3.98 -17.32
C CYS A 478 48.12 -4.40 -18.20
N LYS A 479 48.33 -3.66 -19.29
CA LYS A 479 49.35 -3.94 -20.29
C LYS A 479 50.30 -2.75 -20.41
N SER A 480 51.58 -3.04 -20.54
CA SER A 480 52.67 -2.10 -20.79
C SER A 480 53.60 -2.66 -21.87
N ALA A 481 54.52 -1.83 -22.36
CA ALA A 481 55.61 -2.30 -23.21
C ALA A 481 56.54 -3.27 -22.47
N LEU A 482 56.59 -3.18 -21.13
CA LEU A 482 57.48 -3.95 -20.25
C LEU A 482 56.76 -5.12 -19.55
N GLY A 483 55.57 -5.49 -20.01
CA GLY A 483 54.85 -6.67 -19.53
C GLY A 483 53.37 -6.45 -19.22
N ASN A 484 52.75 -7.44 -18.57
CA ASN A 484 51.33 -7.44 -18.27
C ASN A 484 51.08 -7.91 -16.83
N VAL A 485 49.98 -7.44 -16.22
CA VAL A 485 49.51 -7.90 -14.91
C VAL A 485 48.01 -8.18 -14.93
N GLU A 486 47.62 -9.33 -14.37
CA GLU A 486 46.23 -9.76 -14.23
C GLU A 486 45.73 -9.55 -12.80
N ILE A 487 44.59 -8.87 -12.72
CA ILE A 487 43.85 -8.63 -11.50
C ILE A 487 42.55 -9.42 -11.62
N ASN A 488 42.35 -10.35 -10.70
CA ASN A 488 41.14 -11.18 -10.63
C ASN A 488 40.35 -10.77 -9.39
N ARG A 489 39.02 -10.81 -9.49
CA ARG A 489 38.11 -10.62 -8.35
C ARG A 489 38.23 -9.27 -7.65
N ILE A 490 37.74 -8.22 -8.31
CA ILE A 490 37.25 -7.02 -7.63
C ILE A 490 35.83 -7.34 -7.18
N GLU A 491 35.58 -7.53 -5.89
CA GLU A 491 34.21 -7.72 -5.39
C GLU A 491 33.72 -6.41 -4.79
N LEU A 492 32.88 -5.67 -5.52
CA LEU A 492 32.16 -4.50 -5.00
C LEU A 492 30.74 -4.89 -4.61
N LEU A 493 30.53 -5.05 -3.30
CA LEU A 493 29.19 -5.22 -2.71
C LEU A 493 28.72 -3.89 -2.12
N TYR A 494 27.66 -3.30 -2.65
CA TYR A 494 26.98 -2.19 -1.98
C TYR A 494 26.36 -2.73 -0.69
N SER A 495 26.51 -2.02 0.44
CA SER A 495 25.87 -2.39 1.70
C SER A 495 24.38 -2.00 1.73
N SER A 496 23.69 -2.14 0.60
CA SER A 496 22.24 -2.12 0.54
C SER A 496 21.82 -3.38 -0.18
N GLU A 497 20.89 -4.12 0.43
CA GLU A 497 20.21 -5.30 -0.13
C GLU A 497 20.84 -6.66 0.20
N GLN A 498 20.73 -7.08 1.47
CA GLN A 498 20.37 -8.48 1.71
C GLN A 498 18.87 -8.64 1.43
N GLY A 499 18.54 -8.97 0.18
CA GLY A 499 17.16 -9.13 -0.29
C GLY A 499 17.05 -9.86 -1.63
N ASN A 500 17.71 -11.00 -1.80
CA ASN A 500 17.37 -11.94 -2.88
C ASN A 500 15.90 -12.39 -2.71
N TYR A 501 15.08 -12.30 -3.77
CA TYR A 501 13.92 -13.14 -4.15
C TYR A 501 12.82 -12.32 -4.84
N LEU A 502 12.79 -12.23 -6.18
CA LEU A 502 11.54 -12.03 -6.95
C LEU A 502 11.76 -12.19 -8.47
N GLY A 503 11.55 -13.41 -8.98
CA GLY A 503 11.64 -13.72 -10.41
C GLY A 503 10.42 -14.40 -11.03
N LEU A 504 9.29 -14.61 -10.33
CA LEU A 504 8.30 -15.61 -10.81
C LEU A 504 6.80 -15.29 -10.75
N PHE A 505 6.32 -14.08 -10.40
CA PHE A 505 4.87 -13.89 -10.19
C PHE A 505 4.15 -12.77 -10.96
N ILE A 506 4.82 -11.99 -11.82
CA ILE A 506 4.21 -10.81 -12.50
C ILE A 506 3.74 -11.13 -13.94
N LYS A 507 3.26 -12.35 -14.24
CA LYS A 507 2.77 -12.69 -15.59
C LYS A 507 1.25 -12.80 -15.76
N GLU A 508 0.45 -12.66 -14.69
CA GLU A 508 -0.97 -13.06 -14.73
C GLU A 508 -2.03 -11.96 -14.64
N ILE A 509 -1.68 -10.68 -14.44
CA ILE A 509 -2.71 -9.64 -14.14
C ILE A 509 -3.02 -8.72 -15.35
N LYS A 510 -2.25 -8.76 -16.44
CA LYS A 510 -2.41 -7.83 -17.59
C LYS A 510 -3.54 -8.15 -18.59
N SER A 511 -4.61 -8.86 -18.22
CA SER A 511 -5.71 -9.14 -19.16
C SER A 511 -7.03 -8.46 -18.76
N LYS A 512 -7.47 -7.52 -19.62
CA LYS A 512 -8.81 -6.90 -19.76
C LYS A 512 -9.08 -5.69 -18.86
N GLY A 513 -9.55 -4.53 -19.33
CA GLY A 513 -10.02 -4.09 -20.64
C GLY A 513 -10.80 -2.77 -20.47
N THR A 514 -10.59 -1.84 -21.38
CA THR A 514 -11.08 -0.44 -21.45
C THR A 514 -12.54 -0.35 -21.88
N VAL A 515 -13.32 0.64 -21.39
CA VAL A 515 -14.58 1.09 -22.02
C VAL A 515 -14.77 2.61 -21.86
N GLU A 516 -15.05 3.29 -22.98
CA GLU A 516 -15.45 4.71 -23.12
C GLU A 516 -16.98 4.88 -22.95
N LEU A 517 -17.45 6.06 -22.52
CA LEU A 517 -18.33 6.96 -23.31
C LEU A 517 -18.98 8.13 -22.54
N ALA A 518 -18.98 9.26 -23.25
CA ALA A 518 -20.00 10.32 -23.42
C ALA A 518 -20.47 11.24 -22.26
N SER A 519 -20.58 12.52 -22.64
CA SER A 519 -20.68 13.74 -21.83
C SER A 519 -22.11 14.31 -21.76
N GLY A 520 -22.47 14.90 -20.61
CA GLY A 520 -23.59 15.83 -20.44
C GLY A 520 -23.26 16.86 -19.35
N ARG A 521 -23.47 18.16 -19.63
CA ARG A 521 -23.16 19.31 -18.75
C ARG A 521 -24.34 19.66 -17.84
N LEU A 522 -24.06 20.11 -16.61
CA LEU A 522 -24.61 21.33 -15.97
C LEU A 522 -24.30 21.39 -14.45
N GLY A 523 -23.91 22.58 -13.96
CA GLY A 523 -24.15 23.11 -12.61
C GLY A 523 -23.05 22.92 -11.54
N ASP A 524 -22.43 24.02 -11.12
CA ASP A 524 -21.32 24.10 -10.15
C ASP A 524 -21.74 23.91 -8.68
N CYS A 525 -20.87 23.24 -7.90
CA CYS A 525 -20.86 23.31 -6.43
C CYS A 525 -19.71 24.25 -6.02
N ASN A 526 -20.04 25.33 -5.31
CA ASN A 526 -19.07 26.22 -4.68
C ASN A 526 -18.36 25.53 -3.50
#